data_AF-A0A537RBJ3-F1
#
_entry.id   AF-A0A537RBJ3-F1
#
_cell.length_a   1.000
_cell.length_b   1.000
_cell.length_c   1.000
_cell.angle_alpha   90.00
_cell.angle_beta   90.00
_cell.angle_gamma   90.00
#
_symmetry.space_group_name_H-M   'P 1'
#
loop_
_entity.id
_entity.type
_entity.pdbx_description
1 polymer ?
#
loop_
_entity_poly.entity_id
_entity_poly.type
_entity_poly.pdbx_seq_one_letter_code
_entity_poly.pdbx_strand_id
1 'polypeptide(L)'
;MLDLAGRKRPGWPSSRRSVGRAPACGRTSAPGRALGRTAALRGRTLMNGPERLTASEAVAQLTAGALTAEGLTRACLEQARAGAEIKAWAWLDPEQAIAQARAVDRAERKGLLAGAPVGIKDIIDTVDMPTGHGSP
;
A
#
# COMPACT_ATOMS: atom_id res chain seq x y z
N MET A 1 27.54 0.77 8.87
CA MET A 1 27.15 1.45 7.62
C MET A 1 27.23 2.94 7.89
N LEU A 2 28.26 3.62 7.36
CA LEU A 2 28.47 5.07 7.47
C LEU A 2 27.54 5.80 6.51
N ASP A 3 27.17 7.05 6.81
CA ASP A 3 26.46 7.91 5.86
C ASP A 3 27.44 8.56 4.86
N LEU A 4 26.89 9.24 3.84
CA LEU A 4 27.62 9.95 2.78
C LEU A 4 28.54 11.08 3.29
N ALA A 5 28.52 11.41 4.59
CA ALA A 5 29.38 12.42 5.22
C ALA A 5 30.42 11.81 6.18
N GLY A 6 30.59 10.47 6.21
CA GLY A 6 31.66 9.81 6.97
C GLY A 6 31.52 9.88 8.49
N ARG A 7 30.36 10.30 9.02
CA ARG A 7 30.12 10.38 10.47
C ARG A 7 29.60 9.04 11.01
N LYS A 8 30.05 8.66 12.20
CA LYS A 8 29.46 7.54 12.95
C LYS A 8 28.01 7.92 13.32
N ARG A 9 27.04 7.17 12.80
CA ARG A 9 25.63 7.28 13.19
C ARG A 9 25.51 6.96 14.70
N PRO A 10 24.78 7.77 15.50
CA PRO A 10 24.42 7.36 16.86
C PRO A 10 23.59 6.07 16.77
N GLY A 11 23.96 5.07 17.58
CA GLY A 11 23.30 3.77 17.59
C GLY A 11 21.83 3.91 18.00
N TRP A 12 20.93 3.31 17.22
CA TRP A 12 19.54 3.15 17.61
C TRP A 12 19.48 2.36 18.94
N PRO A 13 18.79 2.84 19.98
CA PRO A 13 18.72 2.12 21.25
C PRO A 13 18.09 0.73 21.03
N SER A 14 18.84 -0.32 21.36
CA SER A 14 18.47 -1.73 21.18
C SER A 14 17.47 -2.24 22.21
N SER A 15 16.96 -1.37 23.09
CA SER A 15 15.92 -1.76 24.05
C SER A 15 14.57 -1.87 23.34
N ARG A 16 14.31 -3.07 22.82
CA ARG A 16 12.95 -3.55 22.55
C ARG A 16 12.20 -3.46 23.89
N ARG A 17 11.42 -2.39 24.11
CA ARG A 17 10.42 -2.40 25.18
C ARG A 17 9.49 -3.57 24.86
N SER A 18 9.45 -4.54 25.77
CA SER A 18 8.46 -5.61 25.73
C SER A 18 7.09 -4.97 25.82
N VAL A 19 6.40 -4.82 24.69
CA VAL A 19 4.96 -4.59 24.69
C VAL A 19 4.34 -5.81 25.35
N GLY A 20 3.74 -5.59 26.53
CA GLY A 20 3.03 -6.62 27.28
C GLY A 20 2.01 -7.30 26.37
N ARG A 21 1.96 -8.63 26.47
CA ARG A 21 1.03 -9.49 25.73
C ARG A 21 -0.39 -9.08 26.10
N ALA A 22 -1.14 -8.49 25.16
CA ALA A 22 -2.57 -8.26 25.34
C ALA A 22 -3.28 -9.61 25.58
N PRO A 23 -4.24 -9.70 26.51
CA PRO A 23 -5.02 -10.93 26.69
C PRO A 23 -5.83 -11.22 25.42
N ALA A 24 -5.99 -12.51 25.12
CA ALA A 24 -6.76 -12.98 23.98
C ALA A 24 -8.23 -12.58 24.15
N CYS A 25 -8.69 -11.58 23.40
CA CYS A 25 -10.11 -11.27 23.28
C CYS A 25 -10.74 -12.38 22.43
N GLY A 26 -11.60 -13.19 23.05
CA GLY A 26 -12.29 -14.31 22.40
C GLY A 26 -13.14 -13.82 21.23
N ARG A 27 -12.82 -14.28 20.02
CA ARG A 27 -13.69 -14.14 18.86
C ARG A 27 -14.85 -15.13 19.00
N THR A 28 -15.98 -14.69 19.48
CA THR A 28 -17.25 -15.40 19.27
C THR A 28 -17.78 -15.03 17.87
N SER A 29 -18.03 -16.06 17.07
CA SER A 29 -18.60 -15.95 15.72
C SER A 29 -20.07 -15.55 15.80
N ALA A 30 -20.43 -14.40 15.23
CA ALA A 30 -21.81 -14.10 14.89
C ALA A 30 -22.12 -14.70 13.51
N PRO A 31 -23.28 -15.37 13.30
CA PRO A 31 -23.66 -15.89 12.00
C PRO A 31 -24.00 -14.73 11.06
N GLY A 32 -23.23 -14.62 9.96
CA GLY A 32 -23.46 -13.66 8.89
C GLY A 32 -24.78 -13.96 8.18
N ARG A 33 -25.74 -13.05 8.32
CA ARG A 33 -27.03 -13.06 7.62
C ARG A 33 -26.77 -12.88 6.12
N ALA A 34 -26.99 -13.93 5.33
CA ALA A 34 -26.89 -13.86 3.88
C ALA A 34 -27.97 -12.91 3.32
N LEU A 35 -27.56 -11.73 2.89
CA LEU A 35 -28.39 -10.88 2.04
C LEU A 35 -28.14 -11.30 0.59
N GLY A 36 -29.09 -12.06 0.06
CA GLY A 36 -29.16 -12.32 -1.37
C GLY A 36 -29.22 -11.01 -2.15
N ARG A 37 -28.52 -10.95 -3.27
CA ARG A 37 -28.84 -10.03 -4.36
C ARG A 37 -28.77 -10.79 -5.67
N THR A 38 -29.96 -11.07 -6.19
CA THR A 38 -30.22 -11.44 -7.56
C THR A 38 -29.95 -10.26 -8.50
N ALA A 39 -29.85 -10.62 -9.78
CA ALA A 39 -29.97 -9.80 -10.98
C ALA A 39 -28.68 -9.19 -11.57
N ALA A 40 -28.34 -9.78 -12.72
CA ALA A 40 -27.40 -9.35 -13.74
C ALA A 40 -27.33 -7.83 -13.94
N LEU A 41 -26.11 -7.32 -14.06
CA LEU A 41 -25.86 -5.99 -14.61
C LEU A 41 -24.84 -6.12 -15.74
N ARG A 42 -25.35 -6.33 -16.96
CA ARG A 42 -24.66 -5.89 -18.17
C ARG A 42 -24.77 -4.36 -18.19
N GLY A 43 -23.63 -3.66 -18.20
CA GLY A 43 -23.58 -2.23 -18.55
C GLY A 43 -23.23 -1.22 -17.44
N ARG A 44 -22.35 -1.53 -16.48
CA ARG A 44 -21.87 -0.55 -15.50
C ARG A 44 -20.34 -0.62 -15.30
N THR A 45 -19.58 -0.10 -16.26
CA THR A 45 -18.10 -0.10 -16.22
C THR A 45 -17.49 1.17 -15.60
N LEU A 46 -18.28 2.11 -15.07
CA LEU A 46 -17.74 3.34 -14.46
C LEU A 46 -18.28 3.47 -13.04
N MET A 47 -17.44 3.10 -12.05
CA MET A 47 -17.49 3.46 -10.59
C MET A 47 -16.88 2.39 -9.65
N ASN A 48 -16.36 1.25 -10.14
CA ASN A 48 -15.85 0.16 -9.28
C ASN A 48 -14.45 -0.33 -9.69
N GLY A 49 -13.52 0.58 -9.96
CA GLY A 49 -12.13 0.21 -10.26
C GLY A 49 -11.36 -0.23 -9.00
N PRO A 50 -10.28 -1.03 -9.16
CA PRO A 50 -9.49 -1.51 -8.02
C PRO A 50 -8.87 -0.38 -7.19
N GLU A 51 -8.63 0.79 -7.77
CA GLU A 51 -8.15 2.00 -7.08
C GLU A 51 -9.14 2.59 -6.06
N ARG A 52 -10.40 2.14 -6.07
CA ARG A 52 -11.44 2.55 -5.10
C ARG A 52 -11.60 1.60 -3.93
N LEU A 53 -10.90 0.46 -3.93
CA LEU A 53 -10.92 -0.48 -2.82
C LEU A 53 -10.28 0.16 -1.59
N THR A 54 -10.81 -0.15 -0.41
CA THR A 54 -10.08 0.12 0.83
C THR A 54 -8.80 -0.72 0.87
N ALA A 55 -7.82 -0.31 1.67
CA ALA A 55 -6.56 -1.06 1.80
C ALA A 55 -6.81 -2.52 2.24
N SER A 56 -7.75 -2.76 3.15
CA SER A 56 -8.09 -4.11 3.63
C SER A 56 -8.73 -4.96 2.54
N GLU A 57 -9.62 -4.40 1.71
CA GLU A 57 -10.22 -5.10 0.58
C GLU A 57 -9.19 -5.42 -0.51
N ALA A 58 -8.31 -4.47 -0.81
CA ALA A 58 -7.22 -4.66 -1.75
C ALA A 58 -6.30 -5.80 -1.29
N VAL A 59 -5.83 -5.77 -0.04
CA VAL A 59 -4.99 -6.84 0.53
C VAL A 59 -5.69 -8.19 0.51
N ALA A 60 -6.98 -8.25 0.82
CA ALA A 60 -7.75 -9.48 0.75
C ALA A 60 -7.79 -10.05 -0.68
N GLN A 61 -8.02 -9.20 -1.69
CA GLN A 61 -8.06 -9.63 -3.09
C GLN A 61 -6.67 -9.99 -3.64
N LEU A 62 -5.62 -9.26 -3.25
CA LEU A 62 -4.22 -9.57 -3.58
C LEU A 62 -3.80 -10.93 -2.99
N THR A 63 -4.18 -11.19 -1.74
CA THR A 63 -3.89 -12.46 -1.06
C THR A 63 -4.64 -13.63 -1.71
N ALA A 64 -5.89 -13.39 -2.14
CA ALA A 64 -6.69 -14.38 -2.85
C ALA A 64 -6.27 -14.60 -4.32
N GLY A 65 -5.38 -13.76 -4.87
CA GLY A 65 -4.97 -13.80 -6.27
C GLY A 65 -6.03 -13.31 -7.27
N ALA A 66 -7.11 -12.69 -6.77
CA ALA A 66 -8.15 -12.08 -7.61
C ALA A 66 -7.71 -10.74 -8.21
N LEU A 67 -6.68 -10.13 -7.62
CA LEU A 67 -6.06 -8.88 -8.05
C LEU A 67 -4.54 -9.04 -8.01
N THR A 68 -3.83 -8.48 -9.00
CA THR A 68 -2.36 -8.42 -8.98
C THR A 68 -1.89 -7.08 -8.42
N ALA A 69 -0.71 -7.07 -7.81
CA ALA A 69 -0.10 -5.84 -7.33
C ALA A 69 0.17 -4.88 -8.50
N GLU A 70 0.64 -5.39 -9.64
CA GLU A 70 0.81 -4.58 -10.86
C GLU A 70 -0.50 -3.95 -11.31
N GLY A 71 -1.60 -4.72 -11.34
CA GLY A 71 -2.90 -4.24 -11.79
C GLY A 71 -3.45 -3.13 -10.91
N LEU A 72 -3.38 -3.30 -9.59
CA LEU A 72 -3.78 -2.27 -8.62
C LEU A 72 -2.92 -1.01 -8.74
N THR A 73 -1.59 -1.18 -8.82
CA THR A 73 -0.64 -0.06 -8.94
C THR A 73 -0.91 0.77 -10.19
N ARG A 74 -1.14 0.11 -11.33
CA ARG A 74 -1.49 0.80 -12.60
C ARG A 74 -2.77 1.62 -12.46
N ALA A 75 -3.82 1.05 -11.87
CA ALA A 75 -5.07 1.76 -11.67
C ALA A 75 -4.90 3.00 -10.77
N CYS A 76 -4.12 2.90 -9.69
CA CYS A 76 -3.79 4.04 -8.84
C CYS A 76 -2.98 5.12 -9.58
N LEU A 77 -2.04 4.72 -10.44
CA LEU A 77 -1.24 5.65 -11.25
C LEU A 77 -2.09 6.39 -12.28
N GLU A 78 -3.03 5.70 -12.94
CA GLU A 78 -3.98 6.36 -13.86
C GLU A 78 -4.84 7.39 -13.12
N GLN A 79 -5.35 7.05 -11.92
CA GLN A 79 -6.07 8.02 -11.11
C GLN A 79 -5.20 9.20 -10.66
N ALA A 80 -3.93 8.97 -10.31
CA ALA A 80 -3.00 10.03 -9.96
C ALA A 80 -2.73 10.98 -11.14
N ARG A 81 -2.62 10.45 -12.37
CA ARG A 81 -2.50 11.25 -13.60
C ARG A 81 -3.75 12.08 -13.88
N ALA A 82 -4.92 11.47 -13.71
CA ALA A 82 -6.20 12.14 -13.95
C ALA A 82 -6.47 13.32 -12.99
N GLY A 83 -5.88 13.30 -11.79
CA GLY A 83 -6.01 14.35 -10.77
C GLY A 83 -4.77 15.23 -10.62
N ALA A 84 -3.93 15.37 -11.66
CA ALA A 84 -2.65 16.10 -11.55
C ALA A 84 -2.82 17.57 -11.09
N GLU A 85 -3.97 18.18 -11.34
CA GLU A 85 -4.30 19.56 -10.95
C GLU A 85 -4.28 19.81 -9.44
N ILE A 86 -4.53 18.77 -8.63
CA ILE A 86 -4.52 18.88 -7.16
C ILE A 86 -3.10 18.96 -6.59
N LYS A 87 -2.08 18.67 -7.40
CA LYS A 87 -0.65 18.69 -7.03
C LYS A 87 -0.34 17.88 -5.77
N ALA A 88 -0.96 16.70 -5.63
CA ALA A 88 -0.78 15.84 -4.45
C ALA A 88 0.62 15.20 -4.34
N TRP A 89 1.32 15.03 -5.46
CA TRP A 89 2.61 14.34 -5.52
C TRP A 89 3.75 15.34 -5.75
N ALA A 90 4.65 15.48 -4.76
CA ALA A 90 5.90 16.22 -4.93
C ALA A 90 6.93 15.45 -5.77
N TRP A 91 6.87 14.12 -5.69
CA TRP A 91 7.65 13.19 -6.50
C TRP A 91 6.81 11.94 -6.75
N LEU A 92 6.86 11.41 -7.97
CA LEU A 92 6.19 10.17 -8.36
C LEU A 92 6.95 9.52 -9.51
N ASP A 93 7.41 8.29 -9.32
CA ASP A 93 8.04 7.46 -10.36
C ASP A 93 7.12 6.26 -10.70
N PRO A 94 6.35 6.34 -11.81
CA PRO A 94 5.45 5.27 -12.23
C PRO A 94 6.19 3.97 -12.58
N GLU A 95 7.39 4.06 -13.15
CA GLU A 95 8.13 2.88 -13.61
C GLU A 95 8.70 2.11 -12.43
N GLN A 96 9.27 2.82 -11.45
CA GLN A 96 9.75 2.22 -10.21
C GLN A 96 8.59 1.55 -9.45
N ALA A 97 7.44 2.21 -9.32
CA ALA A 97 6.26 1.65 -8.65
C ALA A 97 5.77 0.36 -9.31
N ILE A 98 5.68 0.33 -10.65
CA ILE A 98 5.28 -0.86 -11.41
C ILE A 98 6.31 -1.98 -11.25
N ALA A 99 7.61 -1.66 -11.27
CA ALA A 99 8.68 -2.63 -11.09
C ALA A 99 8.63 -3.30 -9.71
N GLN A 100 8.40 -2.52 -8.65
CA GLN A 100 8.23 -3.04 -7.29
C GLN A 100 6.97 -3.93 -7.19
N ALA A 101 5.85 -3.51 -7.76
CA ALA A 101 4.62 -4.29 -7.76
C ALA A 101 4.80 -5.67 -8.43
N ARG A 102 5.44 -5.70 -9.60
CA ARG A 102 5.82 -6.95 -10.29
C ARG A 102 6.72 -7.85 -9.47
N ALA A 103 7.66 -7.28 -8.73
CA ALA A 103 8.53 -8.06 -7.85
C ALA A 103 7.74 -8.71 -6.71
N VAL A 104 6.75 -8.01 -6.14
CA VAL A 104 5.86 -8.57 -5.12
C VAL A 104 4.97 -9.67 -5.69
N ASP A 105 4.44 -9.51 -6.92
CA ASP A 105 3.62 -10.54 -7.57
C ASP A 105 4.39 -11.87 -7.71
N ARG A 106 5.69 -11.81 -8.03
CA ARG A 106 6.59 -12.97 -8.17
C ARG A 106 7.13 -13.53 -6.85
N ALA A 107 6.97 -12.82 -5.73
CA ALA A 107 7.56 -13.24 -4.46
C ALA A 107 6.80 -14.43 -3.84
N GLU A 108 7.54 -15.47 -3.44
CA GLU A 108 6.96 -16.65 -2.76
C GLU A 108 6.49 -16.33 -1.33
N ARG A 109 7.23 -15.47 -0.62
CA ARG A 109 6.88 -15.02 0.74
C ARG A 109 6.39 -13.58 0.69
N LYS A 110 5.15 -13.38 1.14
CA LYS A 110 4.46 -12.09 1.12
C LYS A 110 4.18 -11.62 2.56
N GLY A 111 4.45 -10.34 2.84
CA GLY A 111 4.11 -9.69 4.11
C GLY A 111 2.65 -9.22 4.16
N LEU A 112 2.21 -8.67 5.30
CA LEU A 112 0.81 -8.29 5.55
C LEU A 112 0.24 -7.26 4.57
N LEU A 113 1.07 -6.38 4.02
CA LEU A 113 0.68 -5.33 3.06
C LEU A 113 1.26 -5.58 1.66
N ALA A 114 1.70 -6.81 1.38
CA ALA A 114 2.34 -7.12 0.11
C ALA A 114 1.41 -6.78 -1.08
N GLY A 115 1.86 -5.84 -1.90
CA GLY A 115 1.20 -5.46 -3.16
C GLY A 115 0.21 -4.30 -3.03
N ALA A 116 -0.06 -3.82 -1.81
CA ALA A 116 -0.87 -2.62 -1.61
C ALA A 116 -0.03 -1.34 -1.85
N PRO A 117 -0.42 -0.45 -2.79
CA PRO A 117 0.27 0.83 -3.00
C PRO A 117 0.15 1.74 -1.78
N VAL A 118 1.21 2.50 -1.50
CA VAL A 118 1.23 3.51 -0.43
C VAL A 118 1.82 4.82 -0.95
N GLY A 119 1.24 5.94 -0.52
CA GLY A 119 1.83 7.27 -0.70
C GLY A 119 2.58 7.69 0.56
N ILE A 120 3.81 8.14 0.40
CA ILE A 120 4.65 8.59 1.51
C ILE A 120 4.68 10.12 1.53
N LYS A 121 4.47 10.72 2.71
CA LYS A 121 4.53 12.17 2.87
C LYS A 121 5.99 12.64 2.77
N ASP A 122 6.23 13.74 2.05
CA ASP A 122 7.56 14.33 1.79
C ASP A 122 8.38 14.79 3.03
N ILE A 123 7.85 14.65 4.24
CA ILE A 123 8.60 14.86 5.49
C ILE A 123 9.16 13.55 6.07
N ILE A 124 8.91 12.43 5.39
CA ILE A 124 9.35 11.09 5.79
C ILE A 124 10.48 10.68 4.85
N ASP A 125 11.65 10.41 5.43
CA ASP A 125 12.80 9.95 4.68
C ASP A 125 12.50 8.61 3.99
N THR A 126 12.88 8.54 2.71
CA THR A 126 12.94 7.29 1.94
C THR A 126 14.36 7.07 1.46
N VAL A 127 14.72 5.83 1.13
CA VAL A 127 16.10 5.50 0.72
C VAL A 127 16.36 5.87 -0.75
N ASP A 128 15.32 5.90 -1.55
CA ASP A 128 15.35 5.85 -3.02
C ASP A 128 14.52 6.96 -3.68
N MET A 129 13.91 7.86 -2.91
CA MET A 129 13.13 9.01 -3.39
C MET A 129 13.59 10.29 -2.67
N PRO A 130 13.51 11.47 -3.31
CA PRO A 130 13.86 12.73 -2.67
C PRO A 130 12.91 13.05 -1.49
N THR A 131 13.42 13.79 -0.52
CA THR A 131 12.67 14.28 0.64
C THR A 131 12.91 15.78 0.76
N GLY A 132 11.93 16.57 0.34
CA GLY A 132 12.02 18.03 0.22
C GLY A 132 11.72 18.80 1.50
N HIS A 133 11.14 18.16 2.52
CA HIS A 133 10.74 18.79 3.79
C HIS A 133 9.87 20.06 3.61
N GLY A 134 9.21 20.20 2.45
CA GLY A 134 8.43 21.40 2.10
C GLY A 134 9.27 22.67 1.84
N SER A 135 10.58 22.57 1.59
CA SER A 135 11.46 23.70 1.22
C SER A 135 11.91 23.66 -0.25
N PRO A 136 12.03 24.81 -0.95
CA PRO A 136 12.55 24.89 -2.32
C PRO A 136 14.03 24.50 -2.49
#